data_AF-A0A921LQ37-F1
#
_entry.id   AF-A0A921LQ37-F1
#
_cell.length_a   1.000
_cell.length_b   1.000
_cell.length_c   1.000
_cell.angle_alpha   90.00
_cell.angle_beta   90.00
_cell.angle_gamma   90.00
#
_symmetry.space_group_name_H-M   'P 1'
#
loop_
_entity.id
_entity.type
_entity.pdbx_description
1 polymer ?
#
loop_
_entity_poly.entity_id
_entity_poly.type
_entity_poly.pdbx_seq_one_letter_code
_entity_poly.pdbx_strand_id
1 'polypeptide(L)'
;MKKLTFDRLIGAGVVLIAIANALAFWFHVGVLVNLAWILYGAVCLVHPVCPVRWQNTNREKNAVLGVRIAGILCITVGLLTRFVV
;
A
#
# COMPACT_ATOMS: atom_id res chain seq x y z
N MET A 1 9.79 12.33 -15.19
CA MET A 1 9.29 11.45 -14.10
C MET A 1 7.83 11.81 -13.83
N LYS A 2 6.87 10.95 -14.15
CA LYS A 2 5.42 11.23 -13.94
C LYS A 2 5.16 11.26 -12.43
N LYS A 3 4.62 12.37 -11.91
CA LYS A 3 4.21 12.49 -10.49
C LYS A 3 3.29 11.31 -10.15
N LEU A 4 3.62 10.60 -9.07
CA LEU A 4 2.79 9.53 -8.55
C LEU A 4 1.51 10.20 -8.00
N THR A 5 0.36 9.92 -8.60
CA THR A 5 -0.94 10.43 -8.14
C THR A 5 -1.56 9.46 -7.15
N PHE A 6 -2.38 9.97 -6.23
CA PHE A 6 -3.04 9.15 -5.20
C PHE A 6 -3.83 7.98 -5.82
N ASP A 7 -4.56 8.23 -6.92
CA ASP A 7 -5.32 7.19 -7.62
C ASP A 7 -4.41 6.11 -8.20
N ARG A 8 -3.22 6.48 -8.68
CA ARG A 8 -2.22 5.51 -9.16
C ARG A 8 -1.56 4.75 -8.04
N LEU A 9 -1.35 5.37 -6.88
CA LEU A 9 -0.82 4.69 -5.69
C LEU A 9 -1.79 3.58 -5.27
N ILE A 10 -3.07 3.90 -5.12
CA ILE A 10 -4.10 2.91 -4.77
C ILE A 10 -4.23 1.84 -5.86
N GLY A 11 -4.31 2.24 -7.13
CA GLY A 11 -4.37 1.29 -8.25
C GLY A 11 -3.18 0.34 -8.28
N ALA A 12 -1.96 0.85 -8.07
CA ALA A 12 -0.76 0.03 -8.00
C ALA A 12 -0.80 -0.93 -6.80
N GLY A 13 -1.29 -0.49 -5.64
CA GLY A 13 -1.47 -1.35 -4.47
C GLY A 13 -2.43 -2.51 -4.70
N VAL A 14 -3.61 -2.22 -5.28
CA VAL A 14 -4.60 -3.25 -5.61
C VAL A 14 -4.03 -4.28 -6.58
N VAL A 15 -3.39 -3.82 -7.66
CA VAL A 15 -2.76 -4.70 -8.66
C VAL A 15 -1.64 -5.54 -8.03
N LEU A 16 -0.79 -4.93 -7.19
CA LEU A 16 0.29 -5.64 -6.51
C LEU A 16 -0.24 -6.75 -5.60
N ILE A 17 -1.26 -6.45 -4.79
CA ILE A 17 -1.86 -7.43 -3.87
C ILE A 17 -2.59 -8.53 -4.66
N ALA A 18 -3.30 -8.19 -5.74
CA ALA A 18 -3.98 -9.18 -6.59
C ALA A 18 -3.00 -10.15 -7.24
N ILE A 19 -1.91 -9.64 -7.82
CA ILE A 19 -0.83 -10.45 -8.40
C ILE A 19 -0.17 -11.31 -7.32
N ALA A 20 0.15 -10.74 -6.17
CA ALA A 20 0.77 -11.49 -5.07
C ALA A 20 -0.12 -12.62 -4.55
N ASN A 21 -1.44 -12.43 -4.49
CA ASN A 21 -2.39 -13.48 -4.14
C ASN A 21 -2.47 -14.57 -5.21
N ALA A 22 -2.51 -14.20 -6.50
CA ALA A 22 -2.49 -15.16 -7.59
C ALA A 22 -1.22 -16.02 -7.58
N LEU A 23 -0.04 -15.40 -7.36
CA LEU A 23 1.21 -16.14 -7.22
C LEU A 23 1.23 -16.99 -5.94
N ALA A 24 0.77 -16.48 -4.81
CA ALA A 24 0.73 -17.27 -3.57
C ALA A 24 -0.17 -18.50 -3.71
N PHE A 25 -1.29 -18.39 -4.42
CA PHE A 25 -2.16 -19.52 -4.75
C PHE A 25 -1.44 -20.52 -5.67
N TRP A 26 -0.74 -20.03 -6.71
CA TRP A 26 -0.07 -20.90 -7.68
C TRP A 26 1.15 -21.63 -7.11
N PHE A 27 1.93 -20.96 -6.27
CA PHE A 27 3.17 -21.49 -5.69
C PHE A 27 2.96 -22.11 -4.30
N HIS A 28 1.76 -21.98 -3.69
CA HIS A 28 1.50 -22.32 -2.29
C HIS A 28 2.48 -21.63 -1.30
N VAL A 29 2.92 -20.42 -1.65
CA VAL A 29 3.86 -19.61 -0.83
C VAL A 29 3.14 -18.35 -0.37
N GLY A 30 2.49 -18.41 0.80
CA GLY A 30 1.79 -17.28 1.42
C GLY A 30 2.70 -16.09 1.76
N VAL A 31 4.02 -16.28 1.80
CA VAL A 31 5.04 -15.25 2.04
C VAL A 31 4.95 -14.10 1.02
N LEU A 32 4.56 -14.39 -0.23
CA LEU A 32 4.51 -13.40 -1.30
C LEU A 32 3.47 -12.30 -1.05
N VAL A 33 2.32 -12.67 -0.49
CA VAL A 33 1.25 -11.71 -0.15
C VAL A 33 1.73 -10.80 0.97
N ASN A 34 2.39 -11.35 1.99
CA ASN A 34 2.96 -10.58 3.10
C ASN A 34 3.99 -9.56 2.59
N LEU A 35 4.89 -10.01 1.71
CA LEU A 35 5.91 -9.15 1.12
C LEU A 35 5.28 -7.99 0.33
N ALA A 36 4.21 -8.27 -0.43
CA ALA A 36 3.47 -7.26 -1.18
C ALA A 36 2.81 -6.21 -0.27
N TRP A 37 2.20 -6.64 0.84
CA TRP A 37 1.62 -5.73 1.85
C TRP A 37 2.69 -4.84 2.50
N ILE A 38 3.84 -5.41 2.87
CA ILE A 38 4.96 -4.66 3.45
C ILE A 38 5.54 -3.67 2.46
N LEU A 39 5.79 -4.09 1.21
CA LEU A 39 6.29 -3.23 0.14
C LEU A 39 5.33 -2.07 -0.14
N TYR A 40 4.04 -2.36 -0.26
CA TYR A 40 3.03 -1.34 -0.50
C TYR A 40 2.96 -0.34 0.66
N GLY A 41 2.94 -0.83 1.90
CA GLY A 41 2.93 0.02 3.08
C GLY A 41 4.19 0.89 3.20
N ALA A 42 5.36 0.36 2.85
CA ALA A 42 6.61 1.11 2.83
C ALA A 42 6.58 2.25 1.78
N VAL A 43 6.05 2.00 0.58
CA VAL A 43 5.86 3.04 -0.45
C VAL A 43 4.95 4.16 0.05
N CYS A 44 3.84 3.82 0.72
CA CYS A 44 2.94 4.79 1.35
C CYS A 44 3.61 5.62 2.46
N LEU A 45 4.63 5.07 3.14
CA LEU A 45 5.37 5.75 4.19
C LEU A 45 6.42 6.73 3.65
N VAL A 46 7.18 6.28 2.64
CA VAL A 46 8.28 7.06 2.03
C VAL A 46 7.72 8.16 1.13
N HIS A 47 6.69 7.85 0.34
CA HIS A 47 6.05 8.78 -0.58
C HIS A 47 4.54 8.87 -0.31
N PRO A 48 4.13 9.49 0.81
CA PRO A 48 2.72 9.72 1.07
C PRO A 48 2.18 10.74 0.06
N VAL A 49 1.26 10.29 -0.80
CA VAL A 49 0.67 11.15 -1.84
C VAL A 49 -0.64 11.74 -1.32
N CYS A 50 -0.77 13.06 -1.35
CA CYS A 50 -2.03 13.72 -1.04
C CYS A 50 -2.98 13.63 -2.26
N PRO A 51 -4.26 13.28 -2.08
CA PRO A 51 -5.23 13.36 -3.16
C PRO A 51 -5.43 14.81 -3.60
N VAL A 52 -5.56 15.01 -4.91
CA VAL A 52 -5.68 16.33 -5.55
C VAL A 52 -6.84 17.16 -4.95
N ARG A 53 -7.90 16.49 -4.50
CA ARG A 53 -9.08 17.10 -3.88
C ARG A 53 -8.79 17.84 -2.56
N TRP A 54 -7.70 17.52 -1.88
CA TRP A 54 -7.33 18.14 -0.59
C TRP A 54 -6.02 18.93 -0.67
N GLN A 55 -5.41 19.00 -1.86
CA GLN A 55 -4.23 19.80 -2.11
C GLN A 55 -4.56 21.28 -1.93
N ASN A 56 -3.67 22.08 -1.30
CA ASN A 56 -3.89 23.50 -0.99
C ASN A 56 -5.04 23.80 0.00
N THR A 57 -5.53 22.79 0.72
CA THR A 57 -6.52 22.96 1.79
C THR A 57 -5.87 22.67 3.13
N ASN A 58 -6.42 23.21 4.24
CA ASN A 58 -5.99 22.89 5.60
C ASN A 58 -6.08 21.36 5.93
N ARG A 59 -6.77 20.59 5.07
CA ARG A 59 -6.89 19.12 5.15
C ARG A 59 -5.71 18.34 4.54
N GLU A 60 -4.79 19.01 3.86
CA GLU A 60 -3.63 18.37 3.21
C GLU A 60 -2.75 17.61 4.22
N LYS A 61 -2.44 18.23 5.36
CA LYS A 61 -1.67 17.58 6.44
C LYS A 61 -2.34 16.31 6.94
N ASN A 62 -3.66 16.36 7.15
CA ASN A 62 -4.43 15.21 7.65
C ASN A 62 -4.50 14.09 6.63
N ALA A 63 -4.59 14.44 5.34
CA ALA A 63 -4.58 13.47 4.26
C ALA A 63 -3.24 12.72 4.17
N VAL A 64 -2.13 13.46 4.23
CA VAL A 64 -0.78 12.87 4.24
C VAL A 64 -0.57 11.97 5.45
N LEU A 65 -1.03 12.38 6.64
CA LEU A 65 -1.01 11.54 7.83
C LEU A 65 -1.87 10.28 7.66
N GLY A 66 -3.06 10.40 7.06
CA GLY A 66 -3.92 9.27 6.74
C GLY A 66 -3.24 8.24 5.86
N VAL A 67 -2.51 8.66 4.82
CA VAL A 67 -1.73 7.76 3.95
C VAL A 67 -0.61 7.07 4.72
N ARG A 68 0.08 7.78 5.61
CA ARG A 68 1.12 7.17 6.45
C ARG A 68 0.53 6.13 7.41
N ILE A 69 -0.58 6.44 8.07
CA ILE A 69 -1.28 5.51 8.98
C ILE A 69 -1.74 4.27 8.20
N ALA A 70 -2.31 4.46 7.01
CA ALA A 70 -2.69 3.35 6.13
C ALA A 70 -1.46 2.51 5.72
N GLY A 71 -0.32 3.15 5.45
CA GLY A 71 0.94 2.46 5.17
C GLY A 71 1.44 1.62 6.35
N ILE A 72 1.41 2.16 7.57
CA ILE A 72 1.74 1.42 8.80
C ILE A 72 0.79 0.23 8.94
N LEU A 73 -0.52 0.44 8.76
CA LEU A 73 -1.51 -0.63 8.84
C LEU A 73 -1.23 -1.73 7.82
N CYS A 74 -0.85 -1.37 6.59
CA CYS A 74 -0.47 -2.34 5.55
C CYS A 74 0.75 -3.18 5.96
N ILE A 75 1.79 -2.56 6.52
CA ILE A 75 2.96 -3.27 7.03
C ILE A 75 2.57 -4.21 8.17
N THR A 76 1.75 -3.72 9.11
CA THR A 76 1.25 -4.52 10.23
C THR A 76 0.45 -5.72 9.74
N VAL A 77 -0.44 -5.55 8.75
CA VAL A 77 -1.16 -6.66 8.12
C VAL A 77 -0.17 -7.65 7.50
N GLY A 78 0.80 -7.19 6.71
CA GLY A 78 1.80 -8.07 6.10
C GLY A 78 2.66 -8.84 7.12
N LEU A 79 2.93 -8.26 8.30
CA LEU A 79 3.66 -8.92 9.39
C LEU A 79 2.78 -9.89 10.21
N LEU A 80 1.53 -9.51 10.47
CA LEU A 80 0.59 -10.28 11.31
C LEU A 80 -0.09 -11.41 10.55
N THR A 81 -0.21 -11.29 9.23
CA THR A 81 -0.69 -12.38 8.40
C THR A 81 0.36 -13.48 8.49
N ARG A 82 0.18 -14.41 9.44
CA ARG A 82 0.95 -15.65 9.50
C ARG A 82 0.93 -16.24 8.11
N PHE A 83 2.00 -16.92 7.70
CA PHE A 83 2.06 -17.61 6.41
C PHE A 83 0.89 -18.62 6.34
N VAL A 84 -0.28 -18.17 5.91
CA VAL A 84 -1.45 -19.01 5.70
C VAL A 84 -1.15 -19.68 4.38
N VAL A 85 -0.52 -20.84 4.51
CA VAL A 85 -0.51 -21.91 3.51
C VAL A 85 -1.79 -22.69 3.70
#